data_AF-A0A970CTY9-F1
#
_entry.id   AF-A0A970CTY9-F1
#
_cell.length_a   1.000
_cell.length_b   1.000
_cell.length_c   1.000
_cell.angle_alpha   90.00
_cell.angle_beta   90.00
_cell.angle_gamma   90.00
#
_symmetry.space_group_name_H-M   'P 1'
#
loop_
_entity.id
_entity.type
_entity.pdbx_description
1 polymer ?
#
loop_
_entity_poly.entity_id
_entity_poly.type
_entity_poly.pdbx_seq_one_letter_code
_entity_poly.pdbx_strand_id
1 'polypeptide(L)' 'MFIDLDRFKNINDTLGHSLGDLLLKQVSDRLKQCVRRTDIVFRYGGDEFVIILSNVDHEETIKNK' A
#
# COMPACT_ATOMS: atom_id res chain seq x y z
N MET A 1 4.23 -8.77 0.77
CA MET A 1 4.37 -7.71 1.80
C MET A 1 2.99 -7.18 2.15
N PHE A 2 2.72 -6.96 3.44
CA PHE A 2 1.46 -6.38 3.93
C PHE A 2 1.72 -4.96 4.44
N ILE A 3 0.78 -4.06 4.18
CA ILE A 3 0.85 -2.64 4.56
C ILE A 3 -0.51 -2.26 5.14
N ASP A 4 -0.50 -1.64 6.32
CA ASP A 4 -1.65 -1.02 6.95
C ASP A 4 -1.41 0.50 7.06
N LEU A 5 -2.46 1.31 6.91
CA LEU A 5 -2.34 2.77 7.03
C LEU A 5 -2.67 3.21 8.45
N ASP A 6 -1.61 3.54 9.20
CA ASP A 6 -1.74 4.04 10.57
C ASP A 6 -2.76 5.18 10.68
N ARG A 7 -3.75 5.01 11.56
CA ARG A 7 -4.76 6.02 11.92
C ARG A 7 -5.60 6.50 10.74
N PHE A 8 -5.78 5.71 9.69
CA PHE A 8 -6.66 6.08 8.56
C PHE A 8 -8.09 6.40 9.00
N LYS A 9 -8.62 5.68 10.00
CA LYS A 9 -9.91 6.00 10.61
C LYS A 9 -9.96 7.44 11.18
N ASN A 10 -8.90 7.92 11.83
CA ASN A 10 -8.87 9.29 12.34
C ASN A 10 -9.00 10.32 11.22
N ILE A 11 -8.45 10.03 10.04
CA ILE A 11 -8.57 10.89 8.86
C ILE A 11 -10.03 10.93 8.40
N ASN A 12 -10.68 9.78 8.28
CA ASN A 12 -12.11 9.72 7.93
C ASN A 12 -12.98 10.45 8.95
N ASP A 13 -12.73 10.22 10.24
CA ASP A 13 -13.53 10.80 11.32
C ASP A 13 -13.32 12.33 11.44
N THR A 14 -12.14 12.84 11.10
CA THR A 14 -11.80 14.27 11.23
C THR A 14 -12.09 15.07 9.96
N LEU A 15 -11.83 14.49 8.78
CA LEU A 15 -11.80 15.19 7.49
C LEU A 15 -12.82 14.63 6.48
N GLY A 16 -13.56 13.59 6.87
CA GLY A 16 -14.59 12.96 6.05
C GLY A 16 -14.05 11.90 5.09
N HIS A 17 -14.94 10.96 4.74
CA HIS A 17 -14.62 9.82 3.88
C HIS A 17 -14.14 10.23 2.48
N SER A 18 -14.65 11.33 1.92
CA SER A 18 -14.19 11.82 0.61
C SER A 18 -12.70 12.13 0.58
N LEU A 19 -12.13 12.62 1.69
CA LEU A 19 -10.70 12.85 1.78
C LEU A 19 -9.94 11.56 2.04
N GLY A 20 -10.50 10.63 2.81
CA GLY A 20 -9.97 9.27 2.96
C GLY A 20 -9.83 8.56 1.60
N ASP A 21 -10.83 8.67 0.74
CA ASP A 21 -10.79 8.11 -0.62
C ASP A 21 -9.69 8.74 -1.48
N LEU A 22 -9.48 10.04 -1.38
CA LEU A 22 -8.40 10.73 -2.08
C LEU A 22 -7.03 10.26 -1.57
N LEU A 23 -6.89 10.07 -0.26
CA LEU A 23 -5.67 9.54 0.34
C LEU A 23 -5.39 8.13 -0.15
N LEU A 24 -6.39 7.23 -0.16
CA LEU A 24 -6.24 5.86 -0.64
C LEU A 24 -5.80 5.81 -2.12
N LYS A 25 -6.32 6.71 -2.96
CA LYS A 25 -5.86 6.87 -4.36
C LYS A 25 -4.38 7.26 -4.42
N GLN A 26 -3.98 8.28 -3.66
CA GLN A 26 -2.58 8.73 -3.63
C GLN A 26 -1.63 7.67 -3.08
N VAL A 27 -2.06 6.90 -2.07
CA VAL A 27 -1.30 5.74 -1.57
C VAL A 27 -1.15 4.70 -2.65
N SER A 28 -2.23 4.32 -3.35
CA SER A 28 -2.18 3.36 -4.45
C SER A 28 -1.19 3.79 -5.53
N ASP A 29 -1.23 5.06 -5.94
CA ASP A 29 -0.32 5.58 -6.97
C ASP A 29 1.14 5.58 -6.49
N ARG A 30 1.38 5.96 -5.24
CA ARG A 30 2.73 5.93 -4.65
C ARG A 30 3.27 4.51 -4.54
N LEU A 31 2.45 3.55 -4.10
CA LEU A 31 2.86 2.14 -4.03
C LEU A 31 3.20 1.59 -5.41
N LYS A 32 2.41 1.89 -6.44
CA LYS A 32 2.69 1.48 -7.83
C LYS A 32 4.01 2.03 -8.37
N GLN A 33 4.42 3.23 -7.93
CA GLN A 33 5.70 3.83 -8.31
C GLN A 33 6.89 3.24 -7.54
N CYS A 34 6.65 2.66 -6.36
CA CYS A 34 7.69 2.09 -5.51
C CYS A 34 8.01 0.62 -5.81
N VAL A 35 7.23 -0.05 -6.66
CA VAL A 35 7.40 -1.48 -6.98
C VAL A 35 7.77 -1.68 -8.45
N ARG A 36 8.27 -2.88 -8.77
CA ARG A 36 8.59 -3.23 -10.16
C ARG A 36 7.30 -3.44 -10.94
N ARG A 37 7.35 -3.30 -12.27
CA ARG A 37 6.20 -3.51 -13.16
C ARG A 37 5.60 -4.93 -13.06
N THR A 38 6.40 -5.90 -12.65
CA THR A 38 6.00 -7.31 -12.48
C THR A 38 5.32 -7.59 -11.14
N ASP A 39 5.45 -6.67 -10.18
CA ASP A 39 4.85 -6.80 -8.86
C ASP A 39 3.40 -6.32 -8.92
N ILE A 40 2.56 -6.91 -8.06
CA ILE A 40 1.13 -6.60 -8.02
C ILE A 40 0.84 -5.87 -6.71
N VAL A 41 0.27 -4.67 -6.81
CA VAL A 41 -0.30 -3.94 -5.67
C VAL A 41 -1.81 -4.17 -5.65
N PHE A 42 -2.31 -4.69 -4.54
CA PHE A 42 -3.72 -4.99 -4.31
C PHE A 42 -4.21 -4.28 -3.05
N ARG A 43 -5.41 -3.69 -3.09
CA ARG A 43 -6.09 -3.21 -1.88
C ARG A 43 -6.92 -4.36 -1.31
N TYR A 44 -6.53 -4.84 -0.14
CA TYR A 44 -7.14 -6.00 0.51
C TYR A 44 -8.32 -5.64 1.40
N GLY A 45 -8.19 -4.53 2.14
CA GLY A 45 -9.18 -4.06 3.10
C GLY A 45 -9.53 -2.58 2.92
N GLY A 46 -10.05 -1.97 3.99
CA GLY A 46 -10.37 -0.54 4.01
C GLY A 46 -9.12 0.31 3.76
N ASP A 47 -8.14 0.16 4.62
CA ASP A 47 -6.82 0.83 4.62
C ASP A 47 -5.67 -0.12 4.28
N GLU A 48 -5.93 -1.41 4.16
CA GLU A 48 -4.91 -2.44 4.00
C GLU A 48 -4.53 -2.66 2.53
N PHE A 49 -3.23 -2.74 2.27
CA PHE A 49 -2.64 -3.06 0.97
C PHE A 49 -1.73 -4.28 1.05
N VAL A 50 -1.76 -5.07 -0.02
CA VAL A 50 -0.90 -6.24 -0.22
C VAL A 50 -0.08 -6.04 -1.47
N ILE A 51 1.22 -6.30 -1.36
CA ILE A 51 2.13 -6.35 -2.51
C ILE A 51 2.60 -7.79 -2.71
N ILE A 52 2.28 -8.34 -3.87
CA ILE A 52 2.79 -9.63 -4.34
C ILE A 52 4.04 -9.34 -5.15
N LEU A 53 5.19 -9.77 -4.62
CA LEU A 53 6.47 -9.63 -5.29
C LEU A 53 6.67 -10.83 -6.22
N SER A 54 6.87 -10.56 -7.50
CA SER A 54 7.07 -11.62 -8.49
C SER A 54 8.57 -11.91 -8.65
N ASN A 55 8.92 -13.19 -8.82
CA ASN A 55 10.30 -13.63 -9.09
C ASN A 55 11.32 -13.12 -8.05
N VAL A 56 10.96 -13.21 -6.77
CA VAL A 56 11.88 -12.91 -5.68
C VAL A 56 12.77 -14.12 -5.39
N ASP A 57 14.07 -13.96 -5.57
CA ASP A 57 15.04 -14.91 -5.04
C ASP A 57 15.09 -14.78 -3.51
N HIS A 58 14.99 -15.93 -2.83
CA HIS A 58 14.70 -16.04 -1.41
C HIS A 58 15.71 -15.32 -0.49
N GLU A 59 16.92 -14.99 -0.97
CA GLU A 59 18.00 -14.41 -0.16
C GLU A 59 18.19 -12.89 -0.32
N GLU A 60 17.77 -12.30 -1.44
CA GLU A 60 18.08 -10.88 -1.73
C GLU A 60 17.06 -9.92 -1.11
N THR A 61 15.87 -10.42 -0.75
CA THR A 61 14.71 -9.58 -0.41
C THR A 61 14.73 -9.02 1.03
N ILE A 62 15.55 -9.55 1.93
CA ILE A 62 15.61 -9.11 3.34
C ILE A 62 16.80 -8.16 3.60
N LYS A 63 17.77 -8.04 2.69
CA LYS A 63 19.07 -7.43 3.02
C LYS A 63 19.24 -5.93 2.75
N ASN A 64 18.24 -5.23 2.22
CA ASN A 64 18.38 -3.78 1.99
C ASN A 64 17.14 -3.02 2.42
N LYS A 65 17.03 -2.78 3.72
CA LYS A 65 16.47 -1.55 4.26
C LYS A 65 17.12 -1.21 5.60
#